data_AF-A0A832LZX3-F1
#
_entry.id   AF-A0A832LZX3-F1
#
_cell.length_a   1.000
_cell.length_b   1.000
_cell.length_c   1.000
_cell.angle_alpha   90.00
_cell.angle_beta   90.00
_cell.angle_gamma   90.00
#
_symmetry.space_group_name_H-M   'P 1'
#
loop_
_entity.id
_entity.type
_entity.pdbx_description
1 polymer ?
#
loop_
_entity_poly.entity_id
_entity_poly.type
_entity_poly.pdbx_seq_one_letter_code
_entity_poly.pdbx_strand_id
1 'polypeptide(L)' 'MRSSGDSMTKWVLVCEVCGFRKILDVGYNLREFPRVYVYCKRCGENRAHRVAGTLEECEK' A
#
# COMPACT_ATOMS: atom_id res chain seq x y z
N MET A 1 14.65 -27.00 -8.64
CA MET A 1 13.79 -25.86 -9.01
C MET A 1 13.00 -25.44 -7.78
N ARG A 2 13.37 -24.33 -7.13
CA ARG A 2 12.48 -23.69 -6.15
C ARG A 2 11.88 -22.49 -6.87
N SER A 3 10.61 -22.59 -7.22
CA SER A 3 9.84 -21.45 -7.70
C SER A 3 9.63 -20.51 -6.51
N SER A 4 10.63 -19.69 -6.20
CA SER A 4 10.55 -18.63 -5.21
C SER A 4 9.90 -17.40 -5.85
N GLY A 5 8.62 -17.49 -6.14
CA GLY A 5 7.76 -16.34 -6.45
C GLY A 5 6.95 -15.99 -5.20
N ASP A 6 6.77 -14.69 -4.94
CA ASP A 6 5.89 -14.12 -3.92
C ASP A 6 6.37 -14.10 -2.45
N SER A 7 7.55 -13.51 -2.21
CA SER A 7 7.84 -12.84 -0.94
C SER A 7 7.85 -11.31 -1.10
N MET A 8 6.90 -10.75 -1.85
CA MET A 8 6.75 -9.30 -1.95
C MET A 8 5.80 -8.80 -0.85
N THR A 9 6.26 -7.78 -0.13
CA THR A 9 5.52 -7.23 1.00
C THR A 9 4.28 -6.49 0.49
N LYS A 10 3.10 -6.93 0.93
CA LYS A 10 1.85 -6.22 0.65
C LYS A 10 1.70 -5.08 1.64
N TRP A 11 1.60 -3.87 1.13
CA TRP A 11 1.42 -2.66 1.90
C TRP A 11 -0.02 -2.17 1.83
N VAL A 12 -0.56 -1.75 2.96
CA VAL A 12 -1.88 -1.14 3.05
C VAL A 12 -1.71 0.37 2.97
N LEU A 13 -2.22 0.96 1.90
CA LEU A 13 -2.28 2.39 1.68
C LEU A 13 -3.70 2.89 1.95
N VAL A 14 -3.82 4.04 2.60
CA VAL A 14 -5.11 4.67 2.92
C VAL A 14 -5.15 6.06 2.32
N CYS A 15 -6.11 6.32 1.43
CA CYS A 15 -6.29 7.66 0.87
C CYS A 15 -6.59 8.65 1.98
N GLU A 16 -5.84 9.75 2.05
CA GLU A 16 -6.02 10.77 3.08
C GLU A 16 -7.31 11.58 2.90
N VAL A 17 -7.90 11.55 1.69
CA VAL A 17 -9.11 12.32 1.36
C VAL A 17 -10.39 11.51 1.64
N CYS A 18 -10.49 10.29 1.09
CA CYS A 18 -11.72 9.50 1.17
C CYS A 18 -11.61 8.24 2.06
N GLY A 19 -10.44 7.98 2.63
CA GLY A 19 -10.21 6.80 3.48
C GLY A 19 -10.14 5.47 2.72
N PHE A 20 -10.13 5.47 1.37
CA PHE A 20 -10.07 4.25 0.57
C PHE A 20 -8.79 3.46 0.86
N ARG A 21 -8.95 2.18 1.21
CA ARG A 21 -7.85 1.24 1.44
C ARG A 21 -7.43 0.61 0.11
N LYS A 22 -6.14 0.64 -0.18
CA LYS A 22 -5.53 0.04 -1.36
C LYS A 22 -4.36 -0.83 -0.92
N ILE A 23 -4.30 -2.04 -1.45
CA ILE A 23 -3.15 -2.92 -1.26
C ILE A 23 -2.17 -2.63 -2.39
N LEU A 24 -0.92 -2.36 -2.03
CA LEU A 24 0.19 -2.16 -2.96
C LEU A 24 1.23 -3.26 -2.73
N ASP A 25 1.51 -4.04 -3.77
CA ASP A 25 2.46 -5.14 -3.72
C ASP A 25 3.81 -4.67 -4.28
N VAL A 26 4.78 -4.42 -3.40
CA VAL A 26 6.11 -3.90 -3.76
C VAL A 26 7.18 -4.44 -2.82
N GLY A 27 8.35 -4.76 -3.37
CA GLY A 27 9.53 -5.20 -2.60
C GLY A 27 10.30 -4.10 -1.87
N TYR A 28 9.74 -2.89 -1.75
CA TYR A 28 10.39 -1.74 -1.11
C TYR A 28 9.73 -1.40 0.23
N ASN A 29 10.50 -0.86 1.18
CA ASN A 29 9.98 -0.46 2.48
C ASN A 29 9.23 0.87 2.40
N LEU A 30 7.90 0.83 2.41
CA LEU A 30 7.10 2.05 2.32
C LEU A 30 7.08 2.89 3.61
N ARG A 31 7.60 2.39 4.74
CA ARG A 31 7.70 3.18 5.98
C ARG A 31 8.62 4.39 5.85
N GLU A 32 9.58 4.34 4.94
CA GLU A 32 10.49 5.45 4.67
C GLU A 32 9.77 6.62 3.98
N PHE A 33 8.59 6.37 3.41
CA PHE A 33 7.77 7.40 2.77
C PHE A 33 6.62 7.83 3.69
N PRO A 34 6.52 9.12 4.03
CA PRO A 34 5.39 9.62 4.83
C PRO A 34 4.07 9.53 4.06
N ARG A 35 4.12 9.59 2.72
CA ARG A 35 2.95 9.55 1.83
C ARG A 35 3.32 9.02 0.46
N VAL A 36 2.43 8.23 -0.13
CA VAL A 36 2.57 7.67 -1.47
C VAL A 36 1.48 8.28 -2.36
N TYR A 37 1.89 8.90 -3.47
CA TYR A 37 0.94 9.43 -4.46
C TYR A 37 0.54 8.33 -5.43
N VAL A 38 -0.72 7.91 -5.35
CA VAL A 38 -1.29 6.90 -6.25
C VAL A 38 -2.71 7.27 -6.64
N TYR A 39 -3.16 6.73 -7.77
CA TYR A 39 -4.53 6.88 -8.22
C TYR A 39 -5.52 6.27 -7.22
N CYS A 40 -6.46 7.10 -6.75
CA CYS A 40 -7.56 6.68 -5.88
C CYS A 40 -8.80 6.38 -6.72
N LYS A 41 -9.24 5.12 -6.74
CA LYS A 41 -10.46 4.72 -7.46
C LYS A 41 -11.75 5.38 -6.95
N ARG A 42 -11.76 5.85 -5.69
CA ARG A 42 -12.93 6.51 -5.08
C ARG A 42 -12.98 8.01 -5.35
N CYS A 43 -11.82 8.68 -5.41
CA CYS A 43 -11.76 10.11 -5.77
C CYS A 43 -11.72 10.33 -7.29
N GLY A 44 -11.27 9.35 -8.07
CA GLY A 44 -11.13 9.47 -9.52
C GLY A 44 -9.86 10.20 -9.99
N GLU A 45 -8.88 10.39 -9.11
CA GLU A 45 -7.65 11.12 -9.42
C GLU A 45 -6.47 10.68 -8.54
N ASN A 46 -5.28 11.19 -8.84
CA ASN A 46 -4.06 10.92 -8.07
C ASN A 46 -4.12 11.66 -6.73
N ARG A 47 -4.07 10.91 -5.63
CA ARG A 47 -4.15 11.44 -4.27
C ARG A 47 -3.01 10.91 -3.42
N ALA A 48 -2.66 11.69 -2.40
CA ALA A 48 -1.78 11.23 -1.34
C ALA A 48 -2.48 10.11 -0.55
N HIS A 49 -1.79 8.99 -0.37
CA HIS A 49 -2.20 7.92 0.51
C HIS A 49 -1.16 7.78 1.61
N ARG A 50 -1.61 7.69 2.85
CA ARG A 50 -0.76 7.34 3.99
C ARG A 50 -0.51 5.84 4.00
N VAL A 51 0.67 5.43 4.43
CA VAL A 51 1.03 4.02 4.60
C VAL A 51 0.51 3.59 5.97
N ALA A 52 -0.47 2.69 6.02
CA ALA A 52 -1.01 2.17 7.27
C ALA A 52 -0.12 1.07 7.88
N GLY A 53 0.61 0.33 7.03
CA GLY A 53 1.48 -0.77 7.45
C GLY A 53 1.51 -1.86 6.40
N THR A 54 2.05 -3.02 6.78
CA THR A 54 1.95 -4.23 5.94
C THR A 54 0.60 -4.92 6.16
N LEU A 55 0.17 -5.71 5.18
CA LEU A 55 -1.08 -6.48 5.27
C LEU A 55 -1.04 -7.45 6.46
N GLU A 56 0.11 -8.12 6.67
CA GLU A 56 0.30 -9.07 7.78
C GLU A 56 0.19 -8.40 9.17
N GLU A 57 0.60 -7.13 9.29
CA GLU A 57 0.44 -6.36 10.53
C GLU A 57 -1.01 -5.93 10.79
N CYS A 58 -1.81 -5.74 9.74
CA CYS A 58 -3.22 -5.35 9.87
C CYS A 58 -4.16 -6.55 10.14
N GLU A 59 -3.69 -7.78 9.93
CA GLU A 59 -4.43 -9.02 10.20
C GLU A 59 -4.21 -9.58 11.62
N LYS A 60 -3.33 -8.95 12.41
CA LYS A 60 -3.22 -9.17 13.86
C LYS A 60 -4.17 -8.28 14.65
#